data_AF-A0A922WRZ2-F1
#
_entry.id   AF-A0A922WRZ2-F1
#
_cell.length_a   1.000
_cell.length_b   1.000
_cell.length_c   1.000
_cell.angle_alpha   90.00
_cell.angle_beta   90.00
_cell.angle_gamma   90.00
#
_symmetry.space_group_name_H-M   'P 1'
#
loop_
_entity.id
_entity.type
_entity.pdbx_description
1 polymer ?
#
loop_
_entity_poly.entity_id
_entity_poly.type
_entity_poly.pdbx_seq_one_letter_code
_entity_poly.pdbx_strand_id
1 'polypeptide(L)'
;MTRRVPIFATIIVLAAVATMIGLGVWQLGRMGEKADLLASYEAAAKTGDEVAYPSTGDGSDVWFRRSRVTCDNVAKIDAVSGSSLRGAKGWVQRATCTSGVIVDLGYARDLATPEWTGGAVTGIIAPGPRLVADPPLAGLQPMAKPDPGDLPNNHLAYAGQWFFFALTALVIYVLALRRRAR
;
A
#
# COMPACT_ATOMS: atom_id res chain seq x y z
N MET A 1 38.72 43.30 8.55
CA MET A 1 37.24 43.18 8.50
C MET A 1 36.81 42.12 9.50
N THR A 2 35.87 42.45 10.37
CA THR A 2 35.47 41.60 11.50
C THR A 2 34.87 40.27 11.02
N ARG A 3 35.59 39.17 11.26
CA ARG A 3 35.18 37.77 11.06
C ARG A 3 34.04 37.36 11.99
N ARG A 4 32.90 38.06 11.96
CA ARG A 4 31.76 37.72 12.82
C ARG A 4 30.81 36.77 12.10
N VAL A 5 30.61 35.61 12.72
CA VAL A 5 29.59 34.64 12.33
C VAL A 5 28.22 35.34 12.41
N PRO A 6 27.37 35.24 11.37
CA PRO A 6 26.03 35.83 11.40
C PRO A 6 25.12 35.01 12.31
N ILE A 7 25.15 35.28 13.62
CA ILE A 7 24.48 34.51 14.68
C ILE A 7 23.00 34.23 14.34
N PHE A 8 22.26 35.25 13.90
CA PHE A 8 20.85 35.08 13.53
C PHE A 8 20.65 34.08 12.39
N ALA A 9 21.45 34.18 11.33
CA ALA A 9 21.41 33.24 10.21
C ALA A 9 21.89 31.83 10.63
N THR A 10 22.88 31.74 11.53
CA THR A 10 23.31 30.46 12.12
C THR A 10 22.16 29.77 12.82
N ILE A 11 21.45 30.49 13.69
CA ILE A 11 20.34 29.94 14.46
C ILE A 11 19.25 29.44 13.52
N ILE A 12 18.86 30.22 12.50
CA ILE A 12 17.84 29.82 11.54
C ILE A 12 18.24 28.54 10.79
N VAL A 13 19.47 28.48 10.27
CA VAL A 13 19.93 27.31 9.51
C VAL A 13 19.99 26.08 10.40
N LEU A 14 20.54 26.20 11.62
CA LEU A 14 20.60 25.08 12.55
C LEU A 14 19.20 24.60 12.98
N ALA A 15 18.26 25.52 13.20
CA ALA A 15 16.87 25.18 13.49
C ALA A 15 16.22 24.43 12.31
N ALA A 16 16.41 24.91 11.08
CA ALA A 16 15.89 24.24 9.88
C ALA A 16 16.47 22.83 9.71
N VAL A 17 17.80 22.68 9.89
CA VAL A 17 18.48 21.37 9.84
C VAL A 17 17.95 20.44 10.92
N ALA A 18 17.80 20.92 12.16
CA ALA A 18 17.25 20.12 13.26
C ALA A 18 15.82 19.65 12.96
N THR A 19 14.97 20.52 12.40
CA THR A 19 13.61 20.15 11.98
C THR A 19 13.64 19.08 10.88
N MET A 20 14.47 19.23 9.85
CA MET A 20 14.59 18.24 8.77
C MET A 20 15.06 16.88 9.30
N ILE A 21 16.04 16.85 10.21
CA ILE A 21 16.48 15.62 10.86
C ILE A 21 15.34 15.01 11.68
N GLY A 22 14.62 15.81 12.46
CA GLY A 22 13.46 15.36 13.24
C GLY A 22 12.37 14.73 12.36
N LEU A 23 12.04 15.36 11.23
CA LEU A 23 11.10 14.82 10.25
C LEU A 23 11.61 13.50 9.63
N GLY A 24 12.90 13.41 9.33
CA GLY A 24 13.51 12.18 8.83
C GLY A 24 13.43 11.02 9.83
N VAL A 25 13.75 11.27 11.11
CA VAL A 25 13.63 10.27 12.19
C VAL A 25 12.18 9.86 12.40
N TRP A 26 11.24 10.81 12.38
CA TRP A 26 9.82 10.52 12.49
C TRP A 26 9.32 9.61 11.36
N GLN A 27 9.75 9.85 10.11
CA GLN A 27 9.42 8.99 8.97
C GLN A 27 9.95 7.56 9.14
N LEU A 28 11.15 7.37 9.72
CA LEU A 28 11.68 6.05 10.01
C LEU A 28 10.87 5.31 11.08
N GLY A 29 10.43 6.01 12.13
CA GLY A 29 9.56 5.43 13.15
C GLY A 29 8.24 4.92 12.57
N ARG A 30 7.60 5.74 11.73
CA ARG A 30 6.33 5.38 11.07
C ARG A 30 6.46 4.18 10.11
N MET A 31 7.65 4.00 9.52
CA MET A 31 7.95 2.83 8.70
C MET A 31 7.99 1.55 9.55
N GLY A 32 8.55 1.61 10.75
CA GLY A 32 8.60 0.48 11.68
C GLY A 32 7.21 -0.02 12.04
N GLU A 33 6.32 0.89 12.45
CA GLU A 33 4.91 0.57 12.73
C GLU A 33 4.23 -0.09 11.53
N LYS A 34 4.51 0.39 10.32
CA LYS A 34 3.97 -0.19 9.09
C LYS A 34 4.53 -1.59 8.82
N ALA A 35 5.82 -1.80 9.04
CA ALA A 35 6.45 -3.11 8.87
C ALA A 35 5.86 -4.15 9.85
N ASP A 36 5.59 -3.75 11.09
CA ASP A 36 4.96 -4.61 12.09
C ASP A 36 3.52 -5.00 11.69
N LEU A 37 2.76 -4.06 11.12
CA LEU A 37 1.43 -4.33 10.57
C LEU A 37 1.48 -5.29 9.36
N LEU A 38 2.47 -5.14 8.47
CA LEU A 38 2.65 -6.06 7.35
C LEU A 38 2.97 -7.47 7.84
N ALA A 39 3.85 -7.58 8.85
CA ALA A 39 4.19 -8.86 9.46
C ALA A 39 2.97 -9.54 10.12
N SER A 40 2.07 -8.76 10.73
CA SER A 40 0.83 -9.32 11.31
C SER A 40 -0.11 -9.86 10.23
N TYR A 41 -0.24 -9.18 9.08
CA TYR A 41 -1.01 -9.68 7.95
C TYR A 41 -0.41 -10.93 7.33
N GLU A 42 0.92 -10.99 7.16
CA GLU A 42 1.60 -12.19 6.67
C GLU A 42 1.42 -13.39 7.61
N ALA A 43 1.44 -13.16 8.92
CA ALA A 43 1.15 -14.19 9.91
C ALA A 43 -0.31 -14.65 9.82
N ALA A 44 -1.26 -13.72 9.77
CA ALA A 44 -2.69 -14.02 9.68
C ALA A 44 -3.06 -14.77 8.38
N ALA A 45 -2.39 -14.44 7.27
CA ALA A 45 -2.56 -15.12 5.99
C ALA A 45 -2.11 -16.61 6.04
N LYS A 46 -1.15 -16.95 6.92
CA LYS A 46 -0.63 -18.32 7.07
C LYS A 46 -1.50 -19.20 7.97
N THR A 47 -2.26 -18.61 8.90
CA THR A 47 -3.11 -19.38 9.84
C THR A 47 -4.24 -20.13 9.13
N GLY A 48 -4.75 -19.59 8.01
CA GLY A 48 -5.75 -20.27 7.18
C GLY A 48 -7.19 -20.22 7.71
N ASP A 49 -7.43 -19.70 8.91
CA ASP A 49 -8.77 -19.54 9.49
C ASP A 49 -9.67 -18.64 8.64
N GLU A 50 -10.87 -19.12 8.31
CA GLU A 50 -11.91 -18.33 7.66
C GLU A 50 -12.48 -17.28 8.63
N VAL A 51 -12.63 -16.05 8.14
CA VAL A 51 -13.32 -14.96 8.86
C VAL A 51 -14.49 -14.40 8.09
N ALA A 52 -15.39 -13.76 8.83
CA ALA A 52 -16.48 -13.01 8.25
C ALA A 52 -15.95 -11.89 7.34
N TYR A 53 -16.56 -11.78 6.16
CA TYR A 53 -16.28 -10.69 5.23
C TYR A 53 -16.74 -9.36 5.83
N PRO A 54 -15.95 -8.28 5.75
CA PRO A 54 -16.30 -6.99 6.32
C PRO A 54 -17.49 -6.37 5.56
N SER A 55 -18.63 -6.21 6.24
CA SER A 55 -19.84 -5.57 5.69
C SER A 55 -19.86 -4.06 5.90
N THR A 56 -18.97 -3.53 6.76
CA THR A 56 -18.83 -2.10 7.06
C THR A 56 -17.35 -1.72 7.14
N GLY A 57 -17.05 -0.44 6.86
CA GLY A 57 -15.68 0.07 6.91
C GLY A 57 -14.79 -0.45 5.76
N ASP A 58 -13.48 -0.29 5.93
CA ASP A 58 -12.49 -0.73 4.93
C ASP A 58 -12.03 -2.19 5.12
N GLY A 59 -12.42 -2.82 6.23
CA GLY A 59 -12.08 -4.20 6.56
C GLY A 59 -10.61 -4.45 6.89
N SER A 60 -9.85 -3.41 7.22
CA SER A 60 -8.40 -3.49 7.45
C SER A 60 -7.99 -4.55 8.48
N ASP A 61 -8.77 -4.74 9.55
CA ASP A 61 -8.51 -5.74 10.60
C ASP A 61 -8.50 -7.20 10.11
N VAL A 62 -9.08 -7.47 8.94
CA VAL A 62 -9.24 -8.82 8.38
C VAL A 62 -8.66 -8.95 6.96
N TRP A 63 -7.88 -7.98 6.49
CA TRP A 63 -7.20 -8.10 5.20
C TRP A 63 -6.26 -9.30 5.16
N PHE A 64 -6.11 -9.87 3.96
CA PHE A 64 -5.27 -11.02 3.63
C PHE A 64 -5.68 -12.35 4.29
N ARG A 65 -6.83 -12.36 4.97
CA ARG A 65 -7.41 -13.58 5.57
C ARG A 65 -8.38 -14.27 4.61
N ARG A 66 -8.56 -15.57 4.80
CA ARG A 66 -9.57 -16.33 4.06
C ARG A 66 -10.97 -15.94 4.52
N SER A 67 -11.91 -15.91 3.59
CA SER A 67 -13.31 -15.61 3.88
C SER A 67 -14.23 -16.32 2.89
N ARG A 68 -15.49 -16.42 3.28
CA ARG A 68 -16.56 -16.99 2.49
C ARG A 68 -17.74 -16.02 2.46
N VAL A 69 -18.26 -15.79 1.25
CA VAL A 69 -19.44 -14.96 1.01
C VAL A 69 -20.38 -15.67 0.07
N THR A 70 -21.65 -15.29 0.10
CA THR A 70 -22.62 -15.67 -0.92
C THR A 70 -23.01 -14.44 -1.71
N CYS A 71 -22.85 -14.50 -3.04
CA CYS A 71 -23.31 -13.47 -3.95
C CYS A 71 -24.62 -13.94 -4.58
N ASP A 72 -25.77 -13.51 -4.05
CA ASP A 72 -27.06 -14.02 -4.54
C ASP A 72 -27.40 -13.50 -5.93
N ASN A 73 -27.09 -12.23 -6.20
CA ASN A 73 -27.33 -11.58 -7.49
C ASN A 73 -26.15 -10.69 -7.85
N VAL A 74 -25.71 -10.80 -9.11
CA VAL A 74 -24.65 -9.96 -9.67
C VAL A 74 -25.26 -8.68 -10.24
N ALA A 75 -24.86 -7.54 -9.70
CA ALA A 75 -25.29 -6.23 -10.20
C ALA A 75 -24.53 -5.84 -11.46
N LYS A 76 -23.21 -6.10 -11.50
CA LYS A 76 -22.34 -5.86 -12.66
C LYS A 76 -21.04 -6.64 -12.58
N ILE A 77 -20.39 -6.82 -13.72
CA ILE A 77 -19.03 -7.34 -13.83
C ILE A 77 -18.20 -6.37 -14.68
N ASP A 78 -17.13 -5.84 -14.10
CA ASP A 78 -16.19 -4.93 -14.75
C ASP A 78 -14.81 -5.60 -14.91
N ALA A 79 -14.15 -5.36 -16.03
CA ALA A 79 -12.75 -5.73 -16.21
C ALA A 79 -11.82 -4.66 -15.60
N VAL A 80 -10.98 -5.05 -14.65
CA VAL A 80 -10.01 -4.17 -13.99
C VAL A 80 -8.58 -4.65 -14.25
N SER A 81 -7.63 -3.72 -14.34
CA SER A 81 -6.22 -4.07 -14.54
C SER A 81 -5.71 -4.97 -13.42
N GLY A 82 -5.10 -6.09 -13.79
CA GLY A 82 -4.59 -7.06 -12.82
C GLY A 82 -3.52 -7.98 -13.41
N SER A 83 -3.14 -8.97 -12.63
CA SER A 83 -2.14 -9.97 -13.04
C SER A 83 -2.65 -11.39 -12.76
N SER A 84 -2.24 -12.34 -13.58
CA SER A 84 -2.47 -13.76 -13.32
C SER A 84 -1.61 -14.23 -12.14
N LEU A 85 -1.91 -15.42 -11.60
CA LEU A 85 -1.08 -16.06 -10.58
C LEU A 85 0.38 -16.27 -11.05
N ARG A 86 0.60 -16.36 -12.37
CA ARG A 86 1.93 -16.49 -12.98
C ARG A 86 2.57 -15.14 -13.37
N GLY A 87 1.97 -14.02 -12.95
CA GLY A 87 2.50 -12.68 -13.20
C GLY A 87 2.19 -12.09 -14.58
N ALA A 88 1.40 -12.75 -15.43
CA ALA A 88 1.01 -12.20 -16.72
C ALA A 88 0.07 -11.00 -16.54
N LYS A 89 0.33 -9.88 -17.23
CA LYS A 89 -0.53 -8.69 -17.19
C LYS A 89 -1.79 -8.88 -18.03
N GLY A 90 -2.91 -8.32 -17.58
CA GLY A 90 -4.19 -8.46 -18.25
C GLY A 90 -5.33 -7.96 -17.35
N TRP A 91 -6.44 -8.67 -17.36
CA TRP A 91 -7.68 -8.22 -16.75
C TRP A 91 -8.13 -9.17 -15.65
N VAL A 92 -8.54 -8.60 -14.53
CA VAL A 92 -9.30 -9.30 -13.49
C VAL A 92 -10.77 -8.96 -13.70
N GLN A 93 -11.62 -9.99 -13.75
CA GLN A 93 -13.06 -9.82 -13.86
C GLN A 93 -13.64 -9.61 -12.46
N ARG A 94 -14.11 -8.41 -12.16
CA ARG A 94 -14.63 -8.02 -10.85
C ARG A 94 -16.14 -7.94 -10.88
N ALA A 95 -16.80 -8.79 -10.11
CA ALA A 95 -18.22 -8.71 -9.87
C ALA A 95 -18.55 -7.83 -8.66
N THR A 96 -19.60 -7.03 -8.79
CA THR A 96 -20.28 -6.38 -7.66
C THR A 96 -21.62 -7.06 -7.47
N CYS A 97 -21.86 -7.61 -6.28
CA CYS A 97 -23.13 -8.19 -5.89
C CYS A 97 -24.11 -7.08 -5.50
N THR A 98 -25.42 -7.33 -5.62
CA THR A 98 -26.45 -6.36 -5.19
C THR A 98 -26.40 -6.07 -3.68
N SER A 99 -25.86 -7.01 -2.89
CA SER A 99 -25.57 -6.83 -1.46
C SER A 99 -24.41 -5.86 -1.17
N GLY A 100 -23.68 -5.40 -2.20
CA GLY A 100 -22.49 -4.55 -2.06
C GLY A 100 -21.18 -5.32 -1.92
N VAL A 101 -21.22 -6.66 -1.83
CA VAL A 101 -20.02 -7.49 -1.82
C VAL A 101 -19.29 -7.39 -3.16
N ILE A 102 -17.98 -7.19 -3.12
CA ILE A 102 -17.12 -7.11 -4.31
C ILE A 102 -16.30 -8.40 -4.39
N VAL A 103 -16.36 -9.09 -5.52
CA VAL A 103 -15.64 -10.34 -5.77
C VAL A 103 -14.79 -10.21 -7.02
N ASP A 104 -13.48 -10.40 -6.89
CA ASP A 104 -12.61 -10.60 -8.04
C ASP A 104 -12.66 -12.08 -8.43
N LEU A 105 -13.28 -12.39 -9.56
CA LEU A 105 -13.63 -13.74 -10.01
C LEU A 105 -12.44 -14.54 -10.52
N GLY A 106 -11.49 -13.86 -11.18
CA GLY A 106 -10.35 -14.50 -11.83
C GLY A 106 -9.74 -13.62 -12.92
N TYR A 107 -8.72 -14.16 -13.58
CA TYR A 107 -7.94 -13.49 -14.61
C TYR A 107 -8.35 -13.91 -16.03
N ALA A 108 -8.38 -12.94 -16.94
CA ALA A 108 -8.56 -13.10 -18.37
C ALA A 108 -7.53 -12.26 -19.15
N ARG A 109 -7.24 -12.67 -20.39
CA ARG A 109 -6.39 -11.88 -21.31
C ARG A 109 -7.18 -10.86 -22.11
N ASP A 110 -8.48 -11.10 -22.29
CA ASP A 110 -9.40 -10.22 -22.99
C ASP A 110 -10.34 -9.52 -22.01
N LEU A 111 -11.19 -8.67 -22.58
CA LEU A 111 -12.19 -7.86 -21.86
C LEU A 111 -13.58 -8.52 -21.89
N ALA A 112 -13.70 -9.76 -22.37
CA ALA A 112 -15.00 -10.40 -22.48
C ALA A 112 -15.58 -10.61 -21.08
N THR A 113 -16.79 -10.11 -20.85
CA THR A 113 -17.49 -10.31 -19.59
C THR A 113 -17.85 -11.78 -19.44
N PRO A 114 -17.42 -12.47 -18.36
CA PRO A 114 -17.74 -13.87 -18.15
C PRO A 114 -19.21 -14.05 -17.76
N GLU A 115 -19.78 -15.20 -18.10
CA GLU A 115 -21.11 -15.59 -17.62
C GLU A 115 -21.03 -16.10 -16.17
N TRP A 116 -21.41 -15.24 -15.22
CA TRP A 116 -21.51 -15.59 -13.80
C TRP A 116 -22.69 -14.88 -13.15
N THR A 117 -23.60 -15.65 -12.55
CA THR A 117 -24.85 -15.14 -11.98
C THR A 117 -24.84 -15.04 -10.46
N GLY A 118 -23.78 -15.54 -9.80
CA GLY A 118 -23.65 -15.56 -8.35
C GLY A 118 -23.35 -16.95 -7.79
N GLY A 119 -23.39 -17.07 -6.47
CA GLY A 119 -23.14 -18.30 -5.72
C GLY A 119 -22.26 -18.10 -4.50
N ALA A 120 -21.95 -19.22 -3.82
CA ALA A 120 -20.99 -19.23 -2.73
C ALA A 120 -19.57 -19.05 -3.28
N VAL A 121 -18.81 -18.11 -2.70
CA VAL A 121 -17.45 -17.79 -3.07
C VAL A 121 -16.55 -17.89 -1.84
N THR A 122 -15.46 -18.63 -1.98
CA THR A 122 -14.35 -18.64 -1.03
C THR A 122 -13.16 -17.91 -1.62
N GLY A 123 -12.42 -17.19 -0.78
CA GLY A 123 -11.31 -16.40 -1.27
C GLY A 123 -10.50 -15.74 -0.17
N ILE A 124 -9.66 -14.79 -0.57
CA ILE A 124 -8.82 -13.99 0.33
C ILE A 124 -9.32 -12.54 0.29
N ILE A 125 -9.51 -11.93 1.46
CA ILE A 125 -9.90 -10.53 1.57
C ILE A 125 -8.72 -9.64 1.15
N ALA A 126 -8.97 -8.66 0.28
CA ALA A 126 -8.00 -7.70 -0.18
C ALA A 126 -8.47 -6.26 0.11
N PRO A 127 -7.56 -5.26 0.11
CA PRO A 127 -7.90 -3.87 0.42
C PRO A 127 -9.04 -3.27 -0.43
N GLY A 128 -9.81 -2.34 0.15
CA GLY A 128 -10.92 -1.67 -0.53
C GLY A 128 -12.23 -2.47 -0.52
N PRO A 129 -12.56 -3.07 0.64
CA PRO A 129 -12.65 -4.51 0.83
C PRO A 129 -13.25 -5.24 -0.37
N ARG A 130 -12.54 -6.26 -0.85
CA ARG A 130 -12.99 -7.18 -1.90
C ARG A 130 -12.51 -8.59 -1.63
N LEU A 131 -13.22 -9.59 -2.14
CA LEU A 131 -12.83 -10.98 -2.04
C LEU A 131 -12.15 -11.45 -3.33
N VAL A 132 -10.89 -11.86 -3.24
CA VAL A 132 -10.19 -12.52 -4.34
C VAL A 132 -10.51 -14.01 -4.35
N ALA A 133 -11.27 -14.46 -5.34
CA ALA A 133 -11.75 -15.83 -5.41
C ALA A 133 -10.60 -16.84 -5.53
N ASP A 134 -10.67 -17.90 -4.72
CA ASP A 134 -9.75 -19.03 -4.71
C ASP A 134 -10.54 -20.29 -4.31
N PRO A 135 -10.96 -21.15 -5.27
CA PRO A 135 -10.54 -21.18 -6.69
C PRO A 135 -11.16 -20.07 -7.57
N PRO A 136 -10.61 -19.82 -8.78
CA PRO A 136 -11.21 -18.87 -9.73
C PRO A 136 -12.57 -19.37 -10.24
N LEU A 137 -13.42 -18.42 -10.63
CA LEU A 137 -14.81 -18.65 -11.02
C LEU A 137 -15.02 -18.43 -12.52
N ALA A 138 -16.18 -18.85 -13.02
CA ALA A 138 -16.65 -18.58 -14.39
C ALA A 138 -15.67 -19.00 -15.51
N GLY A 139 -14.92 -20.09 -15.29
CA GLY A 139 -13.92 -20.60 -16.25
C GLY A 139 -12.68 -19.72 -16.39
N LEU A 140 -12.51 -18.72 -15.54
CA LEU A 140 -11.36 -17.81 -15.56
C LEU A 140 -10.09 -18.48 -15.03
N GLN A 141 -8.94 -17.89 -15.37
CA GLN A 141 -7.66 -18.36 -14.86
C GLN A 141 -7.40 -17.84 -13.44
N PRO A 142 -6.53 -18.52 -12.66
CA PRO A 142 -6.09 -18.01 -11.37
C PRO A 142 -5.42 -16.64 -11.50
N MET A 143 -5.87 -15.69 -10.69
CA MET A 143 -5.26 -14.37 -10.57
C MET A 143 -4.22 -14.31 -9.46
N ALA A 144 -3.40 -13.26 -9.45
CA ALA A 144 -2.45 -13.03 -8.37
C ALA A 144 -3.17 -12.95 -7.02
N LYS A 145 -2.61 -13.63 -6.01
CA LYS A 145 -3.12 -13.55 -4.65
C LYS A 145 -2.80 -12.16 -4.08
N PRO A 146 -3.67 -11.61 -3.21
CA PRO A 146 -3.35 -10.39 -2.48
C PRO A 146 -2.09 -10.59 -1.65
N ASP A 147 -1.12 -9.70 -1.82
CA ASP A 147 0.13 -9.71 -1.06
C ASP A 147 0.18 -8.47 -0.14
N PRO A 148 0.37 -8.64 1.18
CA PRO A 148 0.63 -7.51 2.08
C PRO A 148 1.76 -6.61 1.59
N GLY A 149 2.79 -7.18 0.95
CA GLY A 149 3.93 -6.44 0.40
C GLY A 149 3.58 -5.43 -0.70
N ASP A 150 2.42 -5.57 -1.35
CA ASP A 150 1.95 -4.61 -2.36
C ASP A 150 1.43 -3.30 -1.74
N LEU A 151 1.26 -3.23 -0.41
CA LEU A 151 0.83 -2.02 0.27
C LEU A 151 1.91 -0.92 0.17
N PRO A 152 1.61 0.29 -0.34
CA PRO A 152 2.62 1.30 -0.64
C PRO A 152 3.51 1.68 0.55
N ASN A 153 4.82 1.45 0.51
CA ASN A 153 5.76 1.82 1.59
C ASN A 153 6.88 2.75 1.08
N ASN A 154 6.65 4.06 1.12
CA ASN A 154 7.57 5.09 0.63
C ASN A 154 8.25 5.91 1.74
N HIS A 155 8.05 5.55 3.01
CA HIS A 155 8.60 6.28 4.16
C HIS A 155 10.13 6.38 4.14
N LEU A 156 10.83 5.33 3.66
CA LEU A 156 12.29 5.32 3.57
C LEU A 156 12.80 6.37 2.57
N ALA A 157 12.16 6.47 1.41
CA ALA A 157 12.53 7.45 0.39
C ALA A 157 12.36 8.88 0.92
N TYR A 158 11.25 9.16 1.60
CA TYR A 158 11.03 10.46 2.22
C TYR A 158 12.00 10.75 3.37
N ALA A 159 12.32 9.77 4.21
CA ALA A 159 13.34 9.93 5.24
C ALA A 159 14.70 10.30 4.63
N GLY A 160 15.10 9.59 3.57
CA GLY A 160 16.32 9.89 2.80
C GLY A 160 16.31 11.31 2.23
N GLN A 161 15.19 11.77 1.68
CA GLN A 161 15.03 13.12 1.17
C GLN A 161 15.24 14.19 2.27
N TRP A 162 14.67 14.00 3.46
CA TRP A 162 14.84 14.92 4.59
C TRP A 162 16.29 15.01 5.06
N PHE A 163 16.97 13.87 5.18
CA PHE A 163 18.39 13.84 5.53
C PHE A 163 19.27 14.46 4.45
N PHE A 164 18.95 14.25 3.18
CA PHE A 164 19.66 14.88 2.06
C PHE A 164 19.53 16.41 2.07
N PHE A 165 18.32 16.95 2.33
CA PHE A 165 18.12 18.40 2.48
C PHE A 165 18.87 18.97 3.68
N ALA A 166 18.84 18.29 4.82
CA ALA A 166 19.58 18.69 6.01
C ALA A 166 21.09 18.78 5.74
N LEU A 167 21.65 17.74 5.10
CA LEU A 167 23.06 17.70 4.72
C LEU A 167 23.42 18.82 3.73
N THR A 168 22.60 19.00 2.70
CA THR A 168 22.82 20.03 1.67
C THR A 168 22.82 21.43 2.27
N ALA A 169 21.83 21.74 3.12
CA ALA A 169 21.74 23.02 3.81
C ALA A 169 22.98 23.27 4.69
N LEU A 170 23.43 22.25 5.42
CA LEU A 170 24.62 22.34 6.26
C LEU A 170 25.89 22.60 5.43
N VAL A 171 26.08 21.88 4.32
CA VAL A 171 27.23 22.04 3.42
C VAL A 171 27.25 23.46 2.82
N ILE A 172 26.13 23.94 2.27
CA ILE A 172 26.01 25.28 1.71
C ILE A 172 26.34 26.34 2.77
N TYR A 173 25.83 26.16 3.99
CA TYR A 173 26.07 27.10 5.07
C TYR A 173 27.55 27.15 5.50
N VAL A 174 28.21 25.99 5.61
CA VAL A 174 29.65 25.92 5.90
C VAL A 174 30.48 26.60 4.79
N LEU A 175 30.13 26.37 3.53
CA LEU A 175 30.79 27.04 2.40
C LEU A 175 30.58 28.56 2.43
N ALA A 176 29.37 29.01 2.75
CA ALA A 176 29.05 30.44 2.90
C ALA A 176 29.86 31.09 4.03
N LEU A 177 29.99 30.42 5.18
CA LEU A 177 30.83 30.88 6.29
C LEU A 177 32.31 30.94 5.90
N ARG A 178 32.83 29.91 5.22
CA ARG A 178 34.22 29.88 4.72
C ARG A 178 34.49 31.02 3.74
N ARG A 179 33.55 31.31 2.84
CA ARG A 179 33.67 32.40 1.87
C ARG A 179 33.66 33.78 2.55
N ARG A 180 32.90 33.95 3.64
CA ARG A 180 32.86 35.19 4.42
C ARG A 180 34.10 35.39 5.32
N ALA A 181 34.74 34.31 5.75
CA ALA A 181 35.90 34.35 6.65
C ALA A 181 37.25 34.57 5.94
N ARG A 182 37.27 34.37 4.60
CA ARG A 182 38.33 34.78 3.69
C ARG A 182 38.19 36.27 3.38
#